data_AF-A0A534QUU3-F1
#
_entry.id   AF-A0A534QUU3-F1
#
_cell.length_a   1.000
_cell.length_b   1.000
_cell.length_c   1.000
_cell.angle_alpha   90.00
_cell.angle_beta   90.00
_cell.angle_gamma   90.00
#
_symmetry.space_group_name_H-M   'P 1'
#
loop_
_entity.id
_entity.type
_entity.pdbx_description
1 polymer ?
#
loop_
_entity_poly.entity_id
_entity_poly.type
_entity_poly.pdbx_seq_one_letter_code
_entity_poly.pdbx_strand_id
1 'polypeptide(L)'
;MQTGEAHGRAAWRHVAQALALGLAGVLLGSAVIASRQSAAEGYWAVGYYRLLADALWQRFDGALPVAIPVALAAGALVAALRRGRKGPRLGPALALLALVGGLRGASALDAWLASRGPNLVIISIDTLRADRLGAYGYALPTSPTLDRLAAEGVLVEDVYSQSPKTTPSHMTLLTSLYPCVHGVELWWHDEPAHVLSPAVHTLAEVLKNAGYATVAFTGGGQVDRSRGFDQGFDRYSHGQELEKTLRWLDAHRRGKFFLFFHTYLVHDPYVHPLRWVHLFDAHYRGAVLDTVERLLTEDDGRGGPEAYSQDRHRRFWASVRQDDPADVEFVARLYDAGIRRMDEAVLAPLLGRLDALGLARDTLV
;
A
#
# COMPACT_ATOMS: atom_id res chain seq x y z
N MET A 1 -39.51 6.27 61.48
CA MET A 1 -38.11 5.81 61.39
C MET A 1 -37.65 5.65 59.94
N GLN A 2 -37.98 6.59 59.03
CA GLN A 2 -37.67 6.49 57.58
C GLN A 2 -36.98 7.74 56.98
N THR A 3 -36.75 8.79 57.76
CA THR A 3 -36.15 10.06 57.28
C THR A 3 -34.62 10.14 57.46
N GLY A 4 -34.05 9.27 58.30
CA GLY A 4 -32.60 9.22 58.58
C GLY A 4 -31.77 8.52 57.48
N GLU A 5 -32.33 7.52 56.79
CA GLU A 5 -31.60 6.80 55.74
C GLU A 5 -31.42 7.60 54.44
N ALA A 6 -32.35 8.50 54.11
CA ALA A 6 -32.28 9.32 52.90
C ALA A 6 -31.16 10.37 52.98
N HIS A 7 -30.90 10.92 54.17
CA HIS A 7 -29.84 11.90 54.39
C HIS A 7 -28.44 11.26 54.37
N GLY A 8 -28.30 10.04 54.91
CA GLY A 8 -27.03 9.29 54.85
C GLY A 8 -26.61 8.94 53.42
N ARG A 9 -27.55 8.53 52.56
CA ARG A 9 -27.26 8.18 51.16
C ARG A 9 -26.86 9.39 50.29
N ALA A 10 -27.38 10.58 50.59
CA ALA A 10 -26.99 11.81 49.90
C ALA A 10 -25.57 12.25 50.29
N ALA A 11 -25.23 12.18 51.58
CA ALA A 11 -23.88 12.49 52.07
C ALA A 11 -22.81 11.55 51.46
N TRP A 12 -23.09 10.24 51.41
CA TRP A 12 -22.18 9.26 50.79
C TRP A 12 -21.95 9.47 49.30
N ARG A 13 -22.96 9.97 48.56
CA ARG A 13 -22.82 10.33 47.15
C ARG A 13 -21.87 11.50 46.93
N HIS A 14 -21.94 12.53 47.77
CA HIS A 14 -21.04 13.67 47.67
C HIS A 14 -19.61 13.31 48.07
N VAL A 15 -19.43 12.45 49.08
CA VAL A 15 -18.11 11.91 49.45
C VAL A 15 -17.53 11.05 48.33
N ALA A 16 -18.33 10.16 47.72
CA ALA A 16 -17.88 9.34 46.60
C ALA A 16 -17.52 10.18 45.36
N GLN A 17 -18.29 11.23 45.06
CA GLN A 17 -17.98 12.18 43.98
C GLN A 17 -16.69 12.96 44.25
N ALA A 18 -16.49 13.44 45.48
CA ALA A 18 -15.27 14.14 45.87
C ALA A 18 -14.03 13.23 45.77
N LEU A 19 -14.14 11.97 46.21
CA LEU A 19 -13.07 10.98 46.10
C LEU A 19 -12.78 10.62 44.64
N ALA A 20 -13.81 10.47 43.79
CA ALA A 20 -13.64 10.19 42.38
C ALA A 20 -12.95 11.36 41.63
N LEU A 21 -13.34 12.60 41.94
CA LEU A 21 -12.71 13.79 41.40
C LEU A 21 -11.26 13.95 41.88
N GLY A 22 -10.99 13.65 43.16
CA GLY A 22 -9.64 13.64 43.71
C GLY A 22 -8.73 12.60 43.03
N LEU A 23 -9.23 11.37 42.84
CA LEU A 23 -8.50 10.31 42.16
C LEU A 23 -8.23 10.65 40.68
N ALA A 24 -9.22 11.22 39.99
CA ALA A 24 -9.06 11.69 38.61
C ALA A 24 -8.01 12.81 38.50
N GLY A 25 -8.00 13.75 39.45
CA GLY A 25 -7.00 14.82 39.52
C GLY A 25 -5.58 14.29 39.74
N VAL A 26 -5.39 13.30 40.61
CA VAL A 26 -4.09 12.64 40.86
C VAL A 26 -3.61 11.88 39.62
N LEU A 27 -4.49 11.14 38.94
CA LEU A 27 -4.14 10.41 37.72
C LEU A 27 -3.74 11.37 36.58
N LEU A 28 -4.47 12.48 36.42
CA LEU A 28 -4.14 13.53 35.45
C LEU A 28 -2.81 14.22 35.77
N GLY A 29 -2.58 14.57 37.05
CA GLY A 29 -1.33 15.17 37.50
C GLY A 29 -0.12 14.26 37.27
N SER A 30 -0.23 12.97 37.63
CA SER A 30 0.81 11.98 37.39
C SER A 30 1.09 11.76 35.90
N ALA A 31 0.06 11.75 35.05
CA ALA A 31 0.23 11.64 33.60
C ALA A 31 0.96 12.85 33.00
N VAL A 32 0.70 14.07 33.50
CA VAL A 32 1.38 15.30 33.05
C VAL A 32 2.84 15.35 33.53
N ILE A 33 3.13 14.89 34.75
CA ILE A 33 4.50 14.85 35.29
C ILE A 33 5.35 13.81 34.55
N ALA A 34 4.81 12.60 34.35
CA ALA A 34 5.45 11.57 33.55
C ALA A 34 5.70 12.06 32.12
N SER A 35 4.74 12.78 31.52
CA SER A 35 4.90 13.43 30.21
C SER A 35 6.09 14.35 30.11
N ARG A 36 6.25 15.24 31.09
CA ARG A 36 7.33 16.22 31.12
C ARG A 36 8.69 15.57 31.35
N GLN A 37 8.76 14.55 32.20
CA GLN A 37 9.99 13.80 32.45
C GLN A 37 10.42 12.99 31.21
N SER A 38 9.49 12.30 30.56
CA SER A 38 9.79 11.54 29.34
C SER A 38 10.18 12.44 28.15
N ALA A 39 9.62 13.65 28.05
CA ALA A 39 10.00 14.63 27.02
C ALA A 39 11.43 15.18 27.20
N ALA A 40 11.93 15.25 28.44
CA ALA A 40 13.27 15.74 28.74
C ALA A 40 14.37 14.69 28.43
N GLU A 41 14.02 13.41 28.34
CA GLU A 41 14.97 12.30 28.11
C GLU A 41 15.02 11.82 26.65
N GLY A 42 14.37 12.53 25.71
CA GLY A 42 14.45 12.22 24.28
C GLY A 42 13.73 10.95 23.84
N TYR A 43 13.00 10.29 24.74
CA TYR A 43 12.22 9.09 24.45
C TYR A 43 10.82 9.43 23.92
N TRP A 44 10.56 9.10 22.65
CA TRP A 44 9.23 8.70 22.14
C TRP A 44 8.02 9.66 22.29
N ALA A 45 8.23 10.95 22.51
CA ALA A 45 7.13 11.89 22.83
C ALA A 45 6.05 12.05 21.74
N VAL A 46 6.35 11.77 20.46
CA VAL A 46 5.31 11.77 19.41
C VAL A 46 4.59 10.42 19.31
N GLY A 47 5.29 9.31 19.58
CA GLY A 47 4.77 7.96 19.43
C GLY A 47 3.85 7.53 20.57
N TYR A 48 4.23 7.76 21.83
CA TYR A 48 3.46 7.31 23.00
C TYR A 48 2.15 8.10 23.17
N TYR A 49 2.18 9.42 23.00
CA TYR A 49 0.97 10.25 23.07
C TYR A 49 0.04 10.04 21.90
N ARG A 50 0.56 9.76 20.69
CA ARG A 50 -0.26 9.26 19.57
C ARG A 50 -0.85 7.90 19.89
N LEU A 51 -0.08 6.93 20.39
CA LEU A 51 -0.60 5.61 20.74
C LEU A 51 -1.71 5.66 21.80
N LEU A 52 -1.57 6.52 22.81
CA LEU A 52 -2.55 6.64 23.88
C LEU A 52 -3.79 7.44 23.43
N ALA A 53 -3.59 8.49 22.62
CA ALA A 53 -4.66 9.21 21.95
C ALA A 53 -5.40 8.32 20.95
N ASP A 54 -4.69 7.54 20.13
CA ASP A 54 -5.22 6.59 19.16
C ASP A 54 -5.90 5.42 19.87
N ALA A 55 -5.37 4.90 20.99
CA ALA A 55 -6.01 3.84 21.75
C ALA A 55 -7.30 4.29 22.44
N LEU A 56 -7.35 5.54 22.94
CA LEU A 56 -8.57 6.13 23.45
C LEU A 56 -9.54 6.46 22.30
N TRP A 57 -9.05 7.09 21.25
CA TRP A 57 -9.83 7.50 20.08
C TRP A 57 -10.40 6.29 19.36
N GLN A 58 -9.61 5.30 18.93
CA GLN A 58 -10.08 4.05 18.29
C GLN A 58 -11.10 3.28 19.13
N ARG A 59 -11.03 3.37 20.47
CA ARG A 59 -11.96 2.69 21.38
C ARG A 59 -13.31 3.42 21.50
N PHE A 60 -13.36 4.72 21.20
CA PHE A 60 -14.58 5.52 21.18
C PHE A 60 -15.10 5.84 19.76
N ASP A 61 -14.25 5.84 18.74
CA ASP A 61 -14.54 6.22 17.33
C ASP A 61 -15.52 5.25 16.65
N GLY A 62 -15.43 3.95 16.95
CA GLY A 62 -16.30 2.95 16.32
C GLY A 62 -17.72 2.90 16.90
N ALA A 63 -17.93 3.42 18.11
CA ALA A 63 -19.18 3.26 18.83
C ALA A 63 -19.97 4.57 18.96
N LEU A 64 -19.33 5.72 19.16
CA LEU A 64 -20.02 7.00 19.40
C LEU A 64 -20.91 7.47 18.24
N PRO A 65 -20.47 7.42 16.96
CA PRO A 65 -21.25 7.91 15.83
C PRO A 65 -22.55 7.14 15.61
N VAL A 66 -22.62 5.89 16.10
CA VAL A 66 -23.79 5.01 16.01
C VAL A 66 -24.60 5.01 17.31
N ALA A 67 -23.92 4.99 18.47
CA ALA A 67 -24.56 4.92 19.77
C ALA A 67 -25.37 6.18 20.09
N ILE A 68 -24.89 7.37 19.72
CA ILE A 68 -25.60 8.63 20.00
C ILE A 68 -26.92 8.70 19.20
N PRO A 69 -26.95 8.49 17.87
CA PRO A 69 -28.20 8.46 17.11
C PRO A 69 -29.15 7.34 17.53
N VAL A 70 -28.64 6.14 17.83
CA VAL A 70 -29.45 5.01 18.29
C VAL A 70 -30.08 5.30 19.65
N ALA A 71 -29.33 5.89 20.59
CA ALA A 71 -29.86 6.29 21.89
C ALA A 71 -30.92 7.39 21.77
N LEU A 72 -30.72 8.38 20.88
CA LEU A 72 -31.69 9.43 20.60
C LEU A 72 -32.96 8.88 19.92
N ALA A 73 -32.81 7.95 18.97
CA ALA A 73 -33.93 7.30 18.27
C ALA A 73 -34.72 6.37 19.20
N ALA A 74 -34.04 5.60 20.04
CA ALA A 74 -34.68 4.76 21.05
C ALA A 74 -35.42 5.61 22.10
N GLY A 75 -34.81 6.72 22.55
CA GLY A 75 -35.47 7.67 23.45
C GLY A 75 -36.72 8.31 22.83
N ALA A 76 -36.64 8.71 21.56
CA ALA A 76 -37.75 9.23 20.78
C ALA A 76 -38.88 8.22 20.60
N LEU A 77 -38.55 6.96 20.29
CA LEU A 77 -39.51 5.87 20.12
C LEU A 77 -40.22 5.52 21.44
N VAL A 78 -39.47 5.43 22.53
CA VAL A 78 -40.03 5.18 23.87
C VAL A 78 -40.95 6.33 24.30
N ALA A 79 -40.59 7.58 24.00
CA ALA A 79 -41.44 8.74 24.27
C ALA A 79 -42.72 8.75 23.41
N ALA A 80 -42.65 8.29 22.16
CA ALA A 80 -43.81 8.15 21.28
C ALA A 80 -44.75 7.03 21.72
N LEU A 81 -44.21 5.87 22.12
CA LEU A 81 -44.99 4.71 22.58
C LEU A 81 -45.63 4.93 23.96
N ARG A 82 -45.00 5.73 24.83
CA ARG A 82 -45.54 6.07 26.17
C ARG A 82 -46.63 7.14 26.14
N ARG A 83 -46.73 7.95 25.08
CA ARG A 83 -47.85 8.89 24.91
C ARG A 83 -49.03 8.14 24.29
N GLY A 84 -49.97 7.75 25.15
CA GLY A 84 -51.28 7.25 24.73
C GLY A 84 -51.94 8.19 23.70
N ARG A 85 -52.75 7.58 22.81
CA ARG A 85 -53.44 8.06 21.58
C ARG A 85 -54.03 9.49 21.48
N LYS A 86 -53.78 10.43 22.39
CA LYS A 86 -54.42 11.76 22.46
C LYS A 86 -53.45 12.96 22.41
N GLY A 87 -52.28 12.83 21.80
CA GLY A 87 -51.32 13.93 21.58
C GLY A 87 -51.14 14.32 20.11
N PRO A 88 -50.65 15.54 19.80
CA PRO A 88 -50.57 16.06 18.43
C PRO A 88 -49.66 15.20 17.54
N ARG A 89 -49.85 15.29 16.22
CA ARG A 89 -49.22 14.50 15.14
C ARG A 89 -47.68 14.60 15.09
N LEU A 90 -46.98 14.18 16.13
CA LEU A 90 -45.51 14.18 16.24
C LEU A 90 -44.87 12.96 15.55
N GLY A 91 -45.65 11.93 15.22
CA GLY A 91 -45.17 10.72 14.54
C GLY A 91 -44.40 10.96 13.24
N PRO A 92 -44.90 11.80 12.30
CA PRO A 92 -44.18 12.13 11.08
C PRO A 92 -42.87 12.89 11.33
N ALA A 93 -42.85 13.81 12.31
CA ALA A 93 -41.65 14.57 12.67
C ALA A 93 -40.57 13.66 13.29
N LEU A 94 -40.96 12.69 14.12
CA LEU A 94 -40.05 11.70 14.70
C LEU A 94 -39.53 10.71 13.64
N ALA A 95 -40.37 10.31 12.69
CA ALA A 95 -39.96 9.47 11.56
C ALA A 95 -38.97 10.20 10.64
N LEU A 96 -39.19 11.48 10.37
CA LEU A 96 -38.27 12.32 9.59
C LEU A 96 -36.94 12.52 10.32
N LEU A 97 -36.96 12.76 11.64
CA LEU A 97 -35.74 12.85 12.46
C LEU A 97 -34.96 11.53 12.46
N ALA A 98 -35.64 10.38 12.55
CA ALA A 98 -35.01 9.07 12.47
C ALA A 98 -34.40 8.80 11.08
N LEU A 99 -35.10 9.20 10.00
CA LEU A 99 -34.60 9.07 8.63
C LEU A 99 -33.37 9.96 8.39
N VAL A 100 -33.43 11.23 8.80
CA VAL A 100 -32.30 12.18 8.69
C VAL A 100 -31.12 11.71 9.57
N GLY A 101 -31.39 11.20 10.77
CA GLY A 101 -30.39 10.61 11.65
C GLY A 101 -29.75 9.35 11.04
N GLY A 102 -30.54 8.50 10.40
CA GLY A 102 -30.05 7.30 9.70
C GLY A 102 -29.19 7.65 8.48
N LEU A 103 -29.60 8.62 7.67
CA LEU A 103 -28.83 9.09 6.52
C LEU A 103 -27.52 9.79 6.94
N ARG A 104 -27.56 10.61 8.01
CA ARG A 104 -26.36 11.20 8.62
C ARG A 104 -25.43 10.14 9.22
N GLY A 105 -26.00 9.10 9.84
CA GLY A 105 -25.25 7.96 10.36
C GLY A 105 -24.57 7.13 9.28
N ALA A 106 -25.25 6.90 8.15
CA ALA A 106 -24.66 6.24 6.99
C ALA A 106 -23.50 7.06 6.40
N SER A 107 -23.68 8.38 6.21
CA SER A 107 -22.61 9.26 5.74
C SER A 107 -21.43 9.35 6.71
N ALA A 108 -21.67 9.32 8.03
CA ALA A 108 -20.61 9.28 9.04
C ALA A 108 -19.90 7.92 9.07
N LEU A 109 -20.62 6.82 8.81
CA LEU A 109 -20.05 5.48 8.68
C LEU A 109 -19.17 5.38 7.42
N ASP A 110 -19.63 5.89 6.28
CA ASP A 110 -18.85 5.95 5.04
C ASP A 110 -17.61 6.82 5.23
N ALA A 111 -17.74 7.99 5.88
CA ALA A 111 -16.62 8.85 6.21
C ALA A 111 -15.65 8.20 7.21
N TRP A 112 -16.12 7.37 8.14
CA TRP A 112 -15.29 6.62 9.09
C TRP A 112 -14.59 5.41 8.45
N LEU A 113 -15.26 4.74 7.52
CA LEU A 113 -14.66 3.69 6.69
C LEU A 113 -13.57 4.30 5.81
N ALA A 114 -13.83 5.45 5.18
CA ALA A 114 -12.86 6.24 4.45
C ALA A 114 -11.74 6.79 5.37
N SER A 115 -12.05 7.17 6.61
CA SER A 115 -11.07 7.69 7.58
C SER A 115 -10.14 6.63 8.13
N ARG A 116 -10.36 5.34 7.84
CA ARG A 116 -9.32 4.33 8.08
C ARG A 116 -8.12 4.58 7.15
N GLY A 117 -8.30 5.20 5.99
CA GLY A 117 -7.28 5.38 4.95
C GLY A 117 -7.39 4.28 3.89
N PRO A 118 -7.06 4.58 2.61
CA PRO A 118 -7.18 3.62 1.51
C PRO A 118 -6.18 2.48 1.67
N ASN A 119 -6.40 1.35 0.99
CA ASN A 119 -5.31 0.44 0.70
C ASN A 119 -4.27 1.14 -0.17
N LEU A 120 -3.01 0.76 -0.02
CA LEU A 120 -1.90 1.32 -0.77
C LEU A 120 -1.23 0.20 -1.55
N VAL A 121 -1.15 0.35 -2.86
CA VAL A 121 -0.35 -0.51 -3.73
C VAL A 121 0.70 0.37 -4.36
N ILE A 122 1.95 -0.09 -4.35
CA ILE A 122 3.01 0.49 -5.18
C ILE A 122 3.41 -0.61 -6.16
N ILE A 123 3.18 -0.35 -7.44
CA ILE A 123 3.65 -1.20 -8.52
C ILE A 123 4.94 -0.61 -9.07
N SER A 124 6.07 -1.26 -8.76
CA SER A 124 7.37 -0.93 -9.34
C SER A 124 7.69 -1.87 -10.49
N ILE A 125 8.09 -1.30 -11.63
CA ILE A 125 8.49 -2.02 -12.83
C ILE A 125 9.93 -1.62 -13.14
N ASP A 126 10.85 -2.57 -12.98
CA ASP A 126 12.27 -2.26 -13.10
C ASP A 126 12.62 -1.86 -14.54
N THR A 127 13.43 -0.82 -14.69
CA THR A 127 13.92 -0.27 -15.98
C THR A 127 12.85 0.24 -16.96
N LEU A 128 11.61 0.47 -16.49
CA LEU A 128 10.55 1.01 -17.34
C LEU A 128 10.80 2.48 -17.70
N ARG A 129 10.77 2.79 -18.99
CA ARG A 129 10.94 4.14 -19.52
C ARG A 129 9.59 4.78 -19.85
N ALA A 130 9.42 6.03 -19.44
CA ALA A 130 8.21 6.81 -19.75
C ALA A 130 8.01 7.03 -21.25
N ASP A 131 9.07 7.28 -22.02
CA ASP A 131 9.00 7.54 -23.47
C ASP A 131 8.57 6.33 -24.32
N ARG A 132 8.31 5.19 -23.68
CA ARG A 132 7.83 3.95 -24.30
C ARG A 132 6.40 3.58 -23.87
N LEU A 133 5.68 4.52 -23.25
CA LEU A 133 4.30 4.36 -22.78
C LEU A 133 3.34 5.25 -23.57
N GLY A 134 2.15 4.73 -23.89
CA GLY A 134 1.12 5.47 -24.62
C GLY A 134 0.65 6.71 -23.86
N ALA A 135 0.55 6.64 -22.53
CA ALA A 135 0.24 7.76 -21.63
C ALA A 135 1.18 8.96 -21.79
N TYR A 136 2.44 8.72 -22.22
CA TYR A 136 3.45 9.76 -22.47
C TYR A 136 3.63 10.05 -23.97
N GLY A 137 2.70 9.60 -24.81
CA GLY A 137 2.69 9.88 -26.25
C GLY A 137 3.43 8.87 -27.12
N TYR A 138 3.81 7.69 -26.60
CA TYR A 138 4.42 6.67 -27.44
C TYR A 138 3.41 6.08 -28.44
N ALA A 139 3.84 5.95 -29.70
CA ALA A 139 2.93 5.63 -30.81
C ALA A 139 2.52 4.15 -30.88
N LEU A 140 3.30 3.25 -30.27
CA LEU A 140 3.04 1.81 -30.34
C LEU A 140 2.24 1.33 -29.14
N PRO A 141 1.42 0.27 -29.29
CA PRO A 141 0.51 -0.20 -28.25
C PRO A 141 1.25 -1.04 -27.20
N THR A 142 2.17 -0.43 -26.46
CA THR A 142 2.97 -1.09 -25.44
C THR A 142 2.23 -1.21 -24.11
N SER A 143 1.45 -0.21 -23.69
CA SER A 143 0.96 -0.11 -22.31
C SER A 143 -0.53 0.16 -22.11
N PRO A 144 -1.48 -0.54 -22.78
CA PRO A 144 -2.91 -0.20 -22.69
C PRO A 144 -3.49 -0.13 -21.27
N THR A 145 -3.03 -1.00 -20.36
CA THR A 145 -3.51 -1.04 -18.97
C THR A 145 -2.97 0.13 -18.16
N LEU A 146 -1.68 0.46 -18.29
CA LEU A 146 -1.10 1.66 -17.67
C LEU A 146 -1.69 2.93 -18.24
N ASP A 147 -1.96 2.99 -19.55
CA ASP A 147 -2.54 4.16 -20.20
C ASP A 147 -3.94 4.44 -19.65
N ARG A 148 -4.74 3.39 -19.45
CA ARG A 148 -6.04 3.49 -18.78
C ARG A 148 -5.89 3.96 -17.33
N LEU A 149 -4.94 3.39 -16.57
CA LEU A 149 -4.70 3.79 -15.18
C LEU A 149 -4.30 5.27 -15.08
N ALA A 150 -3.45 5.74 -15.99
CA ALA A 150 -3.05 7.14 -16.09
C ALA A 150 -4.24 8.06 -16.41
N ALA A 151 -5.14 7.64 -17.31
CA ALA A 151 -6.34 8.39 -17.67
C ALA A 151 -7.39 8.46 -16.55
N GLU A 152 -7.41 7.47 -15.66
CA GLU A 152 -8.29 7.43 -14.48
C GLU A 152 -7.68 8.12 -13.25
N GLY A 153 -6.37 8.38 -13.28
CA GLY A 153 -5.60 8.90 -12.16
C GLY A 153 -4.88 10.22 -12.45
N VAL A 154 -3.68 10.36 -11.88
CA VAL A 154 -2.79 11.51 -12.10
C VAL A 154 -1.51 11.01 -12.74
N LEU A 155 -1.19 11.55 -13.91
CA LEU A 155 0.08 11.34 -14.60
C LEU A 155 1.07 12.45 -14.19
N VAL A 156 2.27 12.06 -13.77
CA VAL A 156 3.36 13.00 -13.46
C VAL A 156 4.38 12.93 -14.60
N GLU A 157 4.47 14.01 -15.38
CA GLU A 157 5.34 14.05 -16.57
C GLU A 157 6.82 14.21 -16.21
N ASP A 158 7.12 14.99 -15.16
CA ASP A 158 8.47 15.27 -14.70
C ASP A 158 8.75 14.55 -13.36
N VAL A 159 9.24 13.31 -13.45
CA VAL A 159 9.65 12.50 -12.30
C VAL A 159 11.06 11.95 -12.49
N TYR A 160 11.93 12.19 -11.50
CA TYR A 160 13.35 11.84 -11.58
C TYR A 160 13.75 10.89 -10.46
N SER A 161 14.38 9.77 -10.83
CA SER A 161 15.02 8.90 -9.84
C SER A 161 16.28 9.55 -9.28
N GLN A 162 16.53 9.34 -7.99
CA GLN A 162 17.75 9.78 -7.31
C GLN A 162 18.96 8.88 -7.61
N SER A 163 18.74 7.78 -8.33
CA SER A 163 19.84 6.96 -8.86
C SER A 163 19.40 6.22 -10.13
N PRO A 164 20.25 6.11 -11.16
CA PRO A 164 19.95 5.29 -12.34
C PRO A 164 20.07 3.78 -12.07
N LYS A 165 20.34 3.38 -10.82
CA LYS A 165 20.60 2.01 -10.42
C LYS A 165 19.47 1.46 -9.54
N THR A 166 19.01 0.22 -9.81
CA THR A 166 17.85 -0.41 -9.14
C THR A 166 17.93 -0.34 -7.62
N THR A 167 18.99 -0.84 -7.00
CA THR A 167 19.15 -0.90 -5.53
C THR A 167 19.00 0.46 -4.83
N PRO A 168 19.86 1.47 -5.09
CA PRO A 168 19.76 2.75 -4.43
C PRO A 168 18.47 3.50 -4.79
N SER A 169 18.00 3.41 -6.04
CA SER A 169 16.73 4.03 -6.48
C SER A 169 15.53 3.54 -5.64
N HIS A 170 15.40 2.23 -5.49
CA HIS A 170 14.28 1.66 -4.73
C HIS A 170 14.42 1.85 -3.22
N MET A 171 15.65 1.87 -2.70
CA MET A 171 15.83 2.18 -1.28
C MET A 171 15.46 3.64 -0.98
N THR A 172 15.78 4.57 -1.88
CA THR A 172 15.31 5.96 -1.80
C THR A 172 13.78 6.02 -1.76
N LEU A 173 13.08 5.27 -2.62
CA LEU A 173 11.61 5.20 -2.62
C LEU A 173 11.04 4.75 -1.27
N LEU A 174 11.65 3.74 -0.63
CA LEU A 174 11.14 3.17 0.62
C LEU A 174 11.58 3.93 1.87
N THR A 175 12.59 4.79 1.79
CA THR A 175 13.12 5.53 2.96
C THR A 175 12.90 7.03 2.88
N SER A 176 12.55 7.56 1.69
CA SER A 176 12.54 8.99 1.40
C SER A 176 13.90 9.68 1.63
N LEU A 177 15.01 8.93 1.59
CA LEU A 177 16.37 9.44 1.75
C LEU A 177 17.15 9.34 0.45
N TYR A 178 18.04 10.31 0.19
CA TYR A 178 18.98 10.20 -0.93
C TYR A 178 19.96 9.03 -0.75
N PRO A 179 20.54 8.49 -1.85
CA PRO A 179 21.51 7.40 -1.78
C PRO A 179 22.67 7.62 -0.82
N CYS A 180 23.24 8.84 -0.82
CA CYS A 180 24.33 9.22 0.06
C CYS A 180 23.96 9.27 1.55
N VAL A 181 22.66 9.25 1.89
CA VAL A 181 22.16 9.31 3.27
C VAL A 181 21.78 7.91 3.76
N HIS A 182 21.04 7.12 2.97
CA HIS A 182 20.70 5.76 3.38
C HIS A 182 21.85 4.76 3.22
N GLY A 183 22.86 5.08 2.39
CA GLY A 183 24.09 4.30 2.22
C GLY A 183 23.94 2.96 1.49
N VAL A 184 22.72 2.46 1.29
CA VAL A 184 22.44 1.25 0.49
C VAL A 184 22.69 1.51 -0.99
N GLU A 185 23.76 0.93 -1.51
CA GLU A 185 24.16 1.12 -2.88
C GLU A 185 24.42 -0.22 -3.59
N LEU A 186 24.70 -0.20 -4.89
CA LEU A 186 25.08 -1.41 -5.62
C LEU A 186 26.54 -1.78 -5.34
N TRP A 187 26.87 -3.06 -5.53
CA TRP A 187 28.23 -3.58 -5.42
C TRP A 187 29.24 -2.64 -6.07
N TRP A 188 30.14 -2.08 -5.25
CA TRP A 188 31.36 -1.44 -5.72
C TRP A 188 32.52 -2.35 -5.38
N HIS A 189 33.38 -2.60 -6.36
CA HIS A 189 34.70 -3.17 -6.12
C HIS A 189 34.69 -4.46 -5.28
N ASP A 190 33.83 -5.43 -5.64
CA ASP A 190 33.68 -6.73 -4.97
C ASP A 190 33.21 -6.68 -3.49
N GLU A 191 32.94 -5.49 -2.94
CA GLU A 191 32.41 -5.32 -1.58
C GLU A 191 30.88 -5.52 -1.58
N PRO A 192 30.33 -6.20 -0.55
CA PRO A 192 28.90 -6.37 -0.42
C PRO A 192 28.20 -5.02 -0.32
N ALA A 193 27.05 -4.91 -0.99
CA ALA A 193 26.15 -3.77 -0.83
C ALA A 193 25.89 -3.50 0.66
N HIS A 194 25.95 -2.23 1.07
CA HIS A 194 25.61 -1.87 2.44
C HIS A 194 24.15 -2.26 2.73
N VAL A 195 23.94 -2.90 3.88
CA VAL A 195 22.61 -3.21 4.39
C VAL A 195 22.02 -1.94 5.00
N LEU A 196 20.71 -1.73 4.82
CA LEU A 196 20.02 -0.62 5.45
C LEU A 196 20.24 -0.64 6.97
N SER A 197 20.59 0.51 7.53
CA SER A 197 20.67 0.67 8.99
C SER A 197 19.29 0.50 9.62
N PRO A 198 19.13 -0.33 10.67
CA PRO A 198 17.87 -0.46 11.40
C PRO A 198 17.36 0.84 12.05
N ALA A 199 18.22 1.87 12.14
CA ALA A 199 17.83 3.19 12.64
C ALA A 199 17.10 4.05 11.61
N VAL A 200 17.17 3.70 10.31
CA VAL A 200 16.44 4.38 9.25
C VAL A 200 15.03 3.82 9.18
N HIS A 201 14.01 4.67 9.32
CA HIS A 201 12.62 4.22 9.21
C HIS A 201 12.18 4.08 7.75
N THR A 202 11.56 2.95 7.42
CA THR A 202 11.00 2.71 6.09
C THR A 202 9.51 3.09 6.01
N LEU A 203 9.03 3.32 4.79
CA LEU A 203 7.62 3.51 4.48
C LEU A 203 6.78 2.33 5.01
N ALA A 204 7.29 1.10 4.92
CA ALA A 204 6.63 -0.07 5.46
C ALA A 204 6.48 0.02 6.99
N GLU A 205 7.50 0.42 7.72
CA GLU A 205 7.42 0.62 9.19
C GLU A 205 6.42 1.72 9.56
N VAL A 206 6.43 2.83 8.81
CA VAL A 206 5.48 3.94 9.03
C VAL A 206 4.04 3.45 8.83
N LEU A 207 3.76 2.71 7.76
CA LEU A 207 2.42 2.21 7.46
C LEU A 207 1.99 1.09 8.43
N LYS A 208 2.91 0.20 8.80
CA LYS A 208 2.68 -0.83 9.81
C LYS A 208 2.29 -0.22 11.15
N ASN A 209 3.00 0.82 11.59
CA ASN A 209 2.67 1.56 12.81
C ASN A 209 1.31 2.28 12.72
N ALA A 210 0.84 2.59 11.51
CA ALA A 210 -0.49 3.13 11.24
C ALA A 210 -1.59 2.04 11.07
N GLY A 211 -1.27 0.78 11.38
CA GLY A 211 -2.21 -0.35 11.38
C GLY A 211 -2.48 -0.96 10.00
N TYR A 212 -1.56 -0.79 9.05
CA TYR A 212 -1.62 -1.49 7.75
C TYR A 212 -0.98 -2.87 7.87
N ALA A 213 -1.60 -3.88 7.24
CA ALA A 213 -0.89 -5.12 6.91
C ALA A 213 0.11 -4.80 5.79
N THR A 214 1.38 -5.14 5.98
CA THR A 214 2.45 -4.75 5.05
C THR A 214 3.02 -5.97 4.34
N VAL A 215 3.00 -5.96 3.02
CA VAL A 215 3.51 -7.06 2.21
C VAL A 215 4.32 -6.58 1.01
N ALA A 216 5.39 -7.31 0.70
CA ALA A 216 6.19 -7.11 -0.49
C ALA A 216 6.34 -8.43 -1.26
N PHE A 217 6.00 -8.38 -2.55
CA PHE A 217 6.25 -9.47 -3.50
C PHE A 217 7.09 -8.94 -4.65
N THR A 218 8.31 -9.45 -4.78
CA THR A 218 9.29 -8.95 -5.75
C THR A 218 9.74 -10.03 -6.73
N GLY A 219 10.26 -9.64 -7.90
CA GLY A 219 10.99 -10.57 -8.78
C GLY A 219 12.37 -10.99 -8.23
N GLY A 220 12.78 -10.47 -7.06
CA GLY A 220 14.07 -10.73 -6.44
C GLY A 220 15.17 -9.78 -6.90
N GLY A 221 16.27 -10.35 -7.40
CA GLY A 221 17.37 -9.58 -7.99
C GLY A 221 18.04 -8.59 -7.04
N GLN A 222 17.94 -7.31 -7.36
CA GLN A 222 18.58 -6.21 -6.65
C GLN A 222 17.78 -5.72 -5.44
N VAL A 223 16.45 -5.88 -5.49
CA VAL A 223 15.51 -5.59 -4.40
C VAL A 223 15.40 -6.83 -3.51
N ASP A 224 16.44 -7.05 -2.70
CA ASP A 224 16.65 -8.27 -1.91
C ASP A 224 16.78 -8.01 -0.41
N ARG A 225 16.38 -9.01 0.39
CA ARG A 225 16.39 -8.95 1.86
C ARG A 225 17.80 -8.76 2.42
N SER A 226 18.83 -9.26 1.73
CA SER A 226 20.24 -9.07 2.12
C SER A 226 20.66 -7.60 2.21
N ARG A 227 19.89 -6.67 1.62
CA ARG A 227 20.14 -5.22 1.67
C ARG A 227 19.19 -4.46 2.60
N GLY A 228 18.30 -5.16 3.30
CA GLY A 228 17.33 -4.57 4.22
C GLY A 228 16.00 -4.15 3.57
N PHE A 229 15.71 -4.58 2.34
CA PHE A 229 14.43 -4.27 1.66
C PHE A 229 13.20 -4.85 2.37
N ASP A 230 13.36 -5.85 3.24
CA ASP A 230 12.27 -6.42 4.02
C ASP A 230 12.00 -5.71 5.33
N GLN A 231 12.80 -4.71 5.71
CA GLN A 231 12.60 -3.96 6.94
C GLN A 231 11.22 -3.28 6.96
N GLY A 232 10.43 -3.65 7.96
CA GLY A 232 9.07 -3.13 8.19
C GLY A 232 7.94 -3.96 7.61
N PHE A 233 8.20 -4.83 6.63
CA PHE A 233 7.17 -5.68 6.03
C PHE A 233 6.80 -6.86 6.94
N ASP A 234 5.51 -7.15 7.10
CA ASP A 234 5.04 -8.37 7.76
C ASP A 234 5.37 -9.62 6.95
N ARG A 235 5.35 -9.48 5.62
CA ARG A 235 5.76 -10.53 4.69
C ARG A 235 6.54 -9.94 3.53
N TYR A 236 7.71 -10.51 3.28
CA TYR A 236 8.54 -10.23 2.12
C TYR A 236 8.87 -11.54 1.41
N SER A 237 8.67 -11.59 0.09
CA SER A 237 9.00 -12.78 -0.69
C SER A 237 9.36 -12.42 -2.13
N HIS A 238 10.29 -13.17 -2.71
CA HIS A 238 10.66 -13.04 -4.12
C HIS A 238 10.19 -14.22 -4.98
N GLY A 239 10.03 -13.99 -6.29
CA GLY A 239 9.62 -14.95 -7.33
C GLY A 239 8.14 -15.33 -7.26
N GLN A 240 7.51 -15.61 -8.41
CA GLN A 240 6.06 -15.82 -8.53
C GLN A 240 5.28 -14.67 -7.88
N GLU A 241 5.76 -13.44 -8.10
CA GLU A 241 5.27 -12.24 -7.43
C GLU A 241 3.78 -12.01 -7.71
N LEU A 242 3.33 -12.25 -8.94
CA LEU A 242 1.93 -12.11 -9.33
C LEU A 242 1.06 -13.15 -8.62
N GLU A 243 1.39 -14.43 -8.71
CA GLU A 243 0.58 -15.49 -8.12
C GLU A 243 0.52 -15.36 -6.59
N LYS A 244 1.64 -14.98 -5.96
CA LYS A 244 1.66 -14.71 -4.52
C LYS A 244 0.81 -13.49 -4.17
N THR A 245 0.87 -12.42 -4.96
CA THR A 245 0.04 -11.23 -4.77
C THR A 245 -1.44 -11.56 -4.87
N LEU A 246 -1.87 -12.23 -5.94
CA LEU A 246 -3.27 -12.61 -6.15
C LEU A 246 -3.79 -13.48 -5.00
N ARG A 247 -3.03 -14.50 -4.58
CA ARG A 247 -3.38 -15.35 -3.42
C ARG A 247 -3.43 -14.57 -2.11
N TRP A 248 -2.54 -13.60 -1.93
CA TRP A 248 -2.50 -12.80 -0.71
C TRP A 248 -3.70 -11.85 -0.63
N LEU A 249 -4.01 -11.14 -1.72
CA LEU A 249 -5.20 -10.29 -1.83
C LEU A 249 -6.48 -11.08 -1.54
N ASP A 250 -6.55 -12.34 -1.98
CA ASP A 250 -7.67 -13.21 -1.69
C ASP A 250 -7.90 -13.46 -0.20
N ALA A 251 -6.82 -13.55 0.57
CA ALA A 251 -6.88 -13.75 2.02
C ALA A 251 -7.03 -12.42 2.80
N HIS A 252 -6.68 -11.27 2.21
CA HIS A 252 -6.57 -9.98 2.89
C HIS A 252 -7.52 -8.93 2.32
N ARG A 253 -8.78 -9.32 2.10
CA ARG A 253 -9.85 -8.46 1.58
C ARG A 253 -10.44 -7.50 2.62
N ARG A 254 -10.05 -7.66 3.89
CA ARG A 254 -10.62 -6.93 5.03
C ARG A 254 -9.50 -6.21 5.76
N GLY A 255 -9.74 -4.94 6.08
CA GLY A 255 -8.72 -4.09 6.69
C GLY A 255 -7.83 -3.44 5.65
N LYS A 256 -6.85 -2.69 6.13
CA LYS A 256 -5.96 -1.89 5.28
C LYS A 256 -4.69 -2.64 5.00
N PHE A 257 -4.20 -2.52 3.78
CA PHE A 257 -2.91 -3.08 3.42
C PHE A 257 -2.04 -2.12 2.63
N PHE A 258 -0.74 -2.32 2.79
CA PHE A 258 0.29 -1.79 1.95
C PHE A 258 0.93 -2.95 1.20
N LEU A 259 0.81 -2.94 -0.12
CA LEU A 259 1.39 -3.93 -1.02
C LEU A 259 2.46 -3.25 -1.88
N PHE A 260 3.70 -3.67 -1.71
CA PHE A 260 4.78 -3.35 -2.64
C PHE A 260 4.96 -4.50 -3.63
N PHE A 261 4.59 -4.27 -4.88
CA PHE A 261 4.76 -5.21 -5.97
C PHE A 261 5.94 -4.75 -6.83
N HIS A 262 6.90 -5.64 -7.10
CA HIS A 262 8.04 -5.30 -7.94
C HIS A 262 8.35 -6.41 -8.95
N THR A 263 8.54 -6.06 -10.23
CA THR A 263 8.87 -7.03 -11.28
C THR A 263 10.03 -6.57 -12.15
N TYR A 264 10.81 -7.54 -12.65
CA TYR A 264 11.92 -7.36 -13.59
C TYR A 264 11.54 -7.74 -15.02
N LEU A 265 10.25 -7.91 -15.32
CA LEU A 265 9.82 -8.45 -16.61
C LEU A 265 10.22 -7.59 -17.83
N VAL A 266 10.48 -6.29 -17.60
CA VAL A 266 10.97 -5.33 -18.60
C VAL A 266 12.50 -5.20 -18.58
N HIS A 267 13.16 -5.76 -17.57
CA HIS A 267 14.61 -5.81 -17.46
C HIS A 267 15.20 -6.79 -18.48
N ASP A 268 16.45 -6.56 -18.86
CA ASP A 268 17.16 -7.47 -19.74
C ASP A 268 17.54 -8.80 -19.01
N PRO A 269 17.83 -9.88 -19.73
CA PRO A 269 17.77 -10.04 -21.19
C PRO A 269 16.33 -10.08 -21.71
N TYR A 270 16.07 -9.44 -22.86
CA TYR A 270 14.71 -9.29 -23.44
C TYR A 270 14.21 -10.58 -24.11
N VAL A 271 14.04 -11.62 -23.30
CA VAL A 271 13.62 -12.95 -23.72
C VAL A 271 12.13 -13.10 -23.47
N HIS A 272 11.35 -12.91 -24.53
CA HIS A 272 9.89 -12.87 -24.46
C HIS A 272 9.26 -13.85 -25.45
N PRO A 273 8.15 -14.52 -25.10
CA PRO A 273 7.46 -15.41 -26.04
C PRO A 273 7.13 -14.71 -27.36
N LEU A 274 7.33 -15.42 -28.47
CA LEU A 274 7.28 -14.88 -29.83
C LEU A 274 5.97 -14.15 -30.16
N ARG A 275 4.87 -14.52 -29.50
CA ARG A 275 3.58 -13.83 -29.68
C ARG A 275 3.66 -12.32 -29.42
N TRP A 276 4.46 -11.87 -28.45
CA TRP A 276 4.63 -10.44 -28.18
C TRP A 276 5.72 -9.84 -29.06
N VAL A 277 6.81 -10.58 -29.33
CA VAL A 277 7.88 -10.13 -30.23
C VAL A 277 7.31 -9.77 -31.60
N HIS A 278 6.49 -10.65 -32.17
CA HIS A 278 5.89 -10.45 -33.49
C HIS A 278 4.83 -9.35 -33.55
N LEU A 279 4.36 -8.80 -32.42
CA LEU A 279 3.51 -7.61 -32.43
C LEU A 279 4.29 -6.36 -32.83
N PHE A 280 5.59 -6.33 -32.53
CA PHE A 280 6.45 -5.16 -32.75
C PHE A 280 7.41 -5.36 -33.91
N ASP A 281 7.88 -6.59 -34.15
CA ASP A 281 8.63 -6.94 -35.35
C ASP A 281 8.48 -8.43 -35.70
N ALA A 282 7.68 -8.72 -36.74
CA ALA A 282 7.51 -10.06 -37.29
C ALA A 282 8.47 -10.37 -38.46
N HIS A 283 9.23 -9.39 -38.93
CA HIS A 283 9.99 -9.46 -40.17
C HIS A 283 11.49 -9.61 -39.95
N TYR A 284 12.00 -9.26 -38.78
CA TYR A 284 13.40 -9.46 -38.42
C TYR A 284 13.81 -10.94 -38.52
N ARG A 285 15.00 -11.20 -39.07
CA ARG A 285 15.57 -12.54 -39.32
C ARG A 285 17.06 -12.64 -38.94
N GLY A 286 17.51 -11.83 -37.98
CA GLY A 286 18.91 -11.79 -37.55
C GLY A 286 19.22 -12.64 -36.31
N ALA A 287 20.50 -12.67 -35.93
CA ALA A 287 21.03 -13.54 -34.87
C ALA A 287 20.45 -13.26 -33.48
N VAL A 288 19.92 -12.06 -33.24
CA VAL A 288 19.27 -11.70 -31.98
C VAL A 288 18.00 -12.54 -31.78
N LEU A 289 17.18 -12.71 -32.82
CA LEU A 289 15.96 -13.52 -32.76
C LEU A 289 16.30 -15.00 -32.57
N ASP A 290 17.28 -15.52 -33.31
CA ASP A 290 17.76 -16.90 -33.15
C ASP A 290 18.24 -17.18 -31.71
N THR A 291 18.84 -16.17 -31.07
CA THR A 291 19.29 -16.25 -29.68
C THR A 291 18.12 -16.20 -28.71
N VAL A 292 17.15 -15.31 -28.92
CA VAL A 292 15.91 -15.23 -28.12
C VAL A 292 15.15 -16.56 -28.17
N GLU A 293 14.93 -17.12 -29.36
CA GLU A 293 14.23 -18.42 -29.53
C GLU A 293 14.94 -19.55 -28.79
N ARG A 294 16.26 -19.58 -28.88
CA ARG A 294 17.08 -20.58 -28.17
C ARG A 294 16.93 -20.42 -26.65
N LEU A 295 17.15 -19.21 -26.13
CA LEU A 295 17.05 -18.92 -24.69
C LEU A 295 15.63 -19.15 -24.13
N LEU A 296 14.58 -19.02 -24.95
CA LEU A 296 13.21 -19.35 -24.55
C LEU A 296 12.99 -20.84 -24.32
N THR A 297 13.64 -21.69 -25.12
CA THR A 297 13.45 -23.16 -25.09
C THR A 297 14.44 -23.89 -24.19
N GLU A 298 15.54 -23.23 -23.81
CA GLU A 298 16.54 -23.77 -22.89
C GLU A 298 15.99 -23.88 -21.46
N ASP A 299 15.93 -25.10 -20.94
CA ASP A 299 15.76 -25.37 -19.51
C ASP A 299 17.15 -25.44 -18.85
N ASP A 300 17.53 -24.35 -18.17
CA ASP A 300 18.78 -24.23 -17.43
C ASP A 300 18.61 -24.62 -15.94
N GLY A 301 17.45 -25.16 -15.56
CA GLY A 301 17.12 -25.51 -14.18
C GLY A 301 16.96 -24.31 -13.24
N ARG A 302 16.92 -23.07 -13.75
CA ARG A 302 16.86 -21.83 -12.93
C ARG A 302 15.47 -21.22 -12.82
N GLY A 303 14.43 -21.92 -13.26
CA GLY A 303 13.03 -21.46 -13.13
C GLY A 303 12.41 -20.95 -14.43
N GLY A 304 12.91 -21.40 -15.58
CA GLY A 304 12.35 -21.10 -16.89
C GLY A 304 12.92 -19.83 -17.53
N PRO A 305 12.36 -19.39 -18.67
CA PRO A 305 12.93 -18.33 -19.50
C PRO A 305 12.94 -16.93 -18.86
N GLU A 306 12.22 -16.75 -17.75
CA GLU A 306 12.07 -15.49 -17.02
C GLU A 306 13.14 -15.29 -15.95
N ALA A 307 13.91 -16.33 -15.62
CA ALA A 307 14.94 -16.23 -14.60
C ALA A 307 16.18 -15.50 -15.12
N TYR A 308 16.54 -14.39 -14.47
CA TYR A 308 17.80 -13.72 -14.77
C TYR A 308 18.99 -14.63 -14.44
N SER A 309 19.94 -14.73 -15.38
CA SER A 309 21.26 -15.29 -15.11
C SER A 309 22.33 -14.51 -15.87
N GLN A 310 23.50 -14.36 -15.26
CA GLN A 310 24.65 -13.69 -15.89
C GLN A 310 25.04 -14.34 -17.23
N ASP A 311 24.86 -15.66 -17.34
CA ASP A 311 25.11 -16.38 -18.58
C ASP A 311 24.09 -16.00 -19.68
N ARG A 312 22.79 -16.01 -19.36
CA ARG A 312 21.72 -15.58 -20.28
C ARG A 312 21.93 -14.14 -20.74
N HIS A 313 22.19 -13.23 -19.80
CA HIS A 313 22.53 -11.83 -20.08
C HIS A 313 23.70 -11.74 -21.06
N ARG A 314 24.83 -12.40 -20.76
CA ARG A 314 26.02 -12.38 -21.60
C ARG A 314 25.75 -12.91 -23.00
N ARG A 315 25.02 -14.03 -23.12
CA ARG A 315 24.71 -14.66 -24.41
C ARG A 315 23.76 -13.83 -25.25
N PHE A 316 22.75 -13.21 -24.63
CA PHE A 316 21.84 -12.28 -25.29
C PHE A 316 22.63 -11.11 -25.88
N TRP A 317 23.40 -10.39 -25.06
CA TRP A 317 24.15 -9.22 -25.52
C TRP A 317 25.28 -9.56 -26.50
N ALA A 318 25.85 -10.76 -26.44
CA ALA A 318 26.82 -11.23 -27.43
C ALA A 318 26.21 -11.46 -28.83
N SER A 319 24.88 -11.59 -28.94
CA SER A 319 24.18 -11.73 -30.22
C SER A 319 23.91 -10.40 -30.93
N VAL A 320 24.00 -9.27 -30.21
CA VAL A 320 23.63 -7.94 -30.70
C VAL A 320 24.84 -7.27 -31.35
N ARG A 321 24.77 -6.99 -32.66
CA ARG A 321 25.78 -6.17 -33.34
C ARG A 321 25.41 -4.70 -33.24
N GLN A 322 26.11 -3.96 -32.38
CA GLN A 322 25.80 -2.55 -32.10
C GLN A 322 26.02 -1.63 -33.30
N ASP A 323 26.80 -2.06 -34.30
CA ASP A 323 27.03 -1.37 -35.57
C ASP A 323 25.98 -1.69 -36.64
N ASP A 324 25.09 -2.66 -36.40
CA ASP A 324 23.97 -2.99 -37.29
C ASP A 324 22.67 -2.30 -36.82
N PRO A 325 22.15 -1.31 -37.57
CA PRO A 325 20.92 -0.62 -37.20
C PRO A 325 19.70 -1.54 -37.07
N ALA A 326 19.66 -2.66 -37.82
CA ALA A 326 18.55 -3.61 -37.74
C ALA A 326 18.55 -4.37 -36.40
N ASP A 327 19.74 -4.75 -35.90
CA ASP A 327 19.87 -5.42 -34.60
C ASP A 327 19.50 -4.46 -33.47
N VAL A 328 19.97 -3.21 -33.53
CA VAL A 328 19.65 -2.17 -32.53
C VAL A 328 18.15 -1.87 -32.48
N GLU A 329 17.52 -1.68 -33.65
CA GLU A 329 16.08 -1.44 -33.73
C GLU A 329 15.29 -2.65 -33.21
N PHE A 330 15.70 -3.87 -33.58
CA PHE A 330 15.03 -5.08 -33.10
C PHE A 330 15.12 -5.23 -31.57
N VAL A 331 16.26 -4.90 -30.96
CA VAL A 331 16.39 -4.87 -29.49
C VAL A 331 15.43 -3.87 -28.87
N ALA A 332 15.23 -2.69 -29.48
CA ALA A 332 14.22 -1.74 -29.02
C ALA A 332 12.80 -2.30 -29.14
N ARG A 333 12.50 -3.09 -30.17
CA ARG A 333 11.20 -3.80 -30.34
C ARG A 333 11.02 -4.92 -29.33
N LEU A 334 12.09 -5.60 -28.93
CA LEU A 334 12.05 -6.57 -27.82
C LEU A 334 11.72 -5.89 -26.50
N TYR A 335 12.28 -4.70 -26.24
CA TYR A 335 11.93 -3.90 -25.06
C TYR A 335 10.44 -3.50 -25.07
N ASP A 336 9.92 -3.01 -26.22
CA ASP A 336 8.49 -2.71 -26.40
C ASP A 336 7.62 -3.97 -26.14
N ALA A 337 8.06 -5.13 -26.62
CA ALA A 337 7.39 -6.41 -26.37
C ALA A 337 7.38 -6.79 -24.88
N GLY A 338 8.46 -6.50 -24.15
CA GLY A 338 8.55 -6.69 -22.70
C GLY A 338 7.54 -5.85 -21.94
N ILE A 339 7.40 -4.57 -22.29
CA ILE A 339 6.38 -3.68 -21.71
C ILE A 339 4.99 -4.23 -21.99
N ARG A 340 4.70 -4.60 -23.25
CA ARG A 340 3.39 -5.14 -23.62
C ARG A 340 3.04 -6.43 -22.91
N ARG A 341 4.01 -7.32 -22.78
CA ARG A 341 3.88 -8.54 -22.02
C ARG A 341 3.58 -8.26 -20.55
N MET A 342 4.31 -7.34 -19.93
CA MET A 342 4.13 -6.98 -18.53
C MET A 342 2.75 -6.34 -18.28
N ASP A 343 2.33 -5.44 -19.16
CA ASP A 343 1.01 -4.81 -19.10
C ASP A 343 -0.13 -5.86 -19.17
N GLU A 344 -0.03 -6.79 -20.12
CA GLU A 344 -1.07 -7.80 -20.38
C GLU A 344 -1.05 -8.96 -19.37
N ALA A 345 0.12 -9.49 -19.05
CA ALA A 345 0.27 -10.71 -18.27
C ALA A 345 0.41 -10.46 -16.77
N VAL A 346 0.75 -9.24 -16.35
CA VAL A 346 0.99 -8.90 -14.94
C VAL A 346 0.03 -7.82 -14.45
N LEU A 347 -0.01 -6.65 -15.09
CA LEU A 347 -0.83 -5.54 -14.59
C LEU A 347 -2.32 -5.79 -14.76
N ALA A 348 -2.76 -6.21 -15.96
CA ALA A 348 -4.18 -6.45 -16.20
C ALA A 348 -4.78 -7.49 -15.22
N PRO A 349 -4.14 -8.64 -14.94
CA PRO A 349 -4.64 -9.58 -13.93
C PRO A 349 -4.59 -9.02 -12.50
N LEU A 350 -3.56 -8.26 -12.13
CA LEU A 350 -3.42 -7.69 -10.79
C LEU A 350 -4.51 -6.65 -10.52
N LEU A 351 -4.69 -5.68 -11.41
CA LEU A 351 -5.72 -4.65 -11.28
C LEU A 351 -7.12 -5.25 -11.41
N GLY A 352 -7.32 -6.16 -12.37
CA GLY A 352 -8.57 -6.90 -12.52
C GLY A 352 -8.92 -7.72 -11.27
N ARG A 353 -7.93 -8.17 -10.48
CA ARG A 353 -8.19 -8.83 -9.20
C ARG A 353 -8.66 -7.85 -8.13
N LEU A 354 -8.09 -6.65 -8.05
CA LEU A 354 -8.60 -5.60 -7.15
C LEU A 354 -10.05 -5.26 -7.48
N ASP A 355 -10.39 -5.15 -8.77
CA ASP A 355 -11.77 -4.92 -9.24
C ASP A 355 -12.70 -6.07 -8.86
N ALA A 356 -12.31 -7.32 -9.16
CA ALA A 356 -13.11 -8.51 -8.87
C ALA A 356 -13.35 -8.72 -7.36
N LEU A 357 -12.45 -8.21 -6.51
CA LEU A 357 -12.59 -8.25 -5.05
C LEU A 357 -13.36 -7.05 -4.49
N GLY A 358 -13.76 -6.09 -5.33
CA GLY A 358 -14.41 -4.85 -4.92
C GLY A 358 -13.49 -3.90 -4.15
N LEU A 359 -12.17 -4.05 -4.28
CA LEU A 359 -11.16 -3.27 -3.55
C LEU A 359 -10.71 -2.03 -4.33
N ALA A 360 -10.93 -1.98 -5.64
CA ALA A 360 -10.37 -0.93 -6.51
C ALA A 360 -10.76 0.50 -6.08
N ARG A 361 -11.99 0.72 -5.62
CA ARG A 361 -12.46 2.05 -5.17
C ARG A 361 -11.78 2.53 -3.89
N ASP A 362 -11.34 1.60 -3.04
CA ASP A 362 -10.74 1.88 -1.74
C ASP A 362 -9.22 1.67 -1.77
N THR A 363 -8.61 1.57 -2.96
CA THR A 363 -7.18 1.30 -3.13
C THR A 363 -6.54 2.38 -4.00
N LEU A 364 -5.52 3.03 -3.46
CA LEU A 364 -4.59 3.86 -4.23
C LEU A 364 -3.52 2.93 -4.82
N VAL A 365 -3.33 3.00 -6.14
CA VAL A 365 -2.35 2.21 -6.90
C VAL A 365 -1.29 3.13 -7.49
#